data_AF-A0A176J5L5-F1
#
_entry.id   AF-A0A176J5L5-F1
#
_cell.length_a   1.000
_cell.length_b   1.000
_cell.length_c   1.000
_cell.angle_alpha   90.00
_cell.angle_beta   90.00
_cell.angle_gamma   90.00
#
_symmetry.space_group_name_H-M   'P 1'
#
loop_
_entity.id
_entity.type
_entity.pdbx_description
1 polymer ?
#
loop_
_entity_poly.entity_id
_entity_poly.type
_entity_poly.pdbx_seq_one_letter_code
_entity_poly.pdbx_strand_id
1 'polypeptide(L)'
;MIDDALHALHHAEKAVVDAQGNPGSGEFQRAFQKLQLAKEQIKKHQNDELDPEERHHLDLAAEQAIHLHETLESLEDQGPL
;
A
#
# COMPACT_ATOMS: atom_id res chain seq x y z
N MET A 1 14.61 -10.74 -2.85
CA MET A 1 14.88 -9.31 -3.03
C MET A 1 13.59 -8.57 -2.79
N ILE A 2 13.63 -7.51 -2.00
CA ILE A 2 12.44 -6.76 -1.56
C ILE A 2 11.85 -5.86 -2.65
N ASP A 3 12.48 -5.79 -3.84
CA ASP A 3 12.09 -4.93 -4.95
C ASP A 3 10.62 -5.12 -5.37
N ASP A 4 10.11 -6.35 -5.33
CA ASP A 4 8.71 -6.64 -5.67
C ASP A 4 7.74 -5.98 -4.66
N ALA A 5 8.11 -5.96 -3.37
CA ALA A 5 7.33 -5.30 -2.33
C ALA A 5 7.35 -3.77 -2.50
N LEU A 6 8.53 -3.21 -2.78
CA LEU A 6 8.69 -1.77 -3.00
C LEU A 6 7.96 -1.30 -4.26
N HIS A 7 8.04 -2.04 -5.36
CA HIS A 7 7.28 -1.75 -6.57
C HIS A 7 5.76 -1.86 -6.36
N ALA A 8 5.30 -2.91 -5.67
CA ALA A 8 3.88 -3.06 -5.36
C ALA A 8 3.36 -1.89 -4.51
N LEU A 9 4.14 -1.47 -3.50
CA LEU A 9 3.82 -0.32 -2.67
C LEU A 9 3.76 0.99 -3.46
N HIS A 10 4.74 1.25 -4.33
CA HIS A 10 4.73 2.45 -5.17
C HIS A 10 3.50 2.49 -6.11
N HIS A 11 3.09 1.34 -6.64
CA HIS A 11 1.88 1.24 -7.44
C HIS A 11 0.60 1.48 -6.63
N ALA A 12 0.58 1.04 -5.36
CA ALA A 12 -0.51 1.30 -4.44
C ALA A 12 -0.61 2.78 -4.09
N GLU A 13 0.52 3.42 -3.73
CA GLU A 13 0.61 4.84 -3.44
C GLU A 13 0.02 5.70 -4.55
N LYS A 14 0.47 5.47 -5.80
CA LYS A 14 -0.06 6.20 -6.96
C LYS A 14 -1.58 6.04 -7.11
N ALA A 15 -2.09 4.83 -6.90
CA ALA A 15 -3.52 4.58 -7.03
C ALA A 15 -4.33 5.22 -5.89
N VAL A 16 -3.79 5.30 -4.68
CA VAL A 16 -4.43 6.00 -3.56
C VAL A 16 -4.52 7.49 -3.84
N VAL A 17 -3.45 8.10 -4.38
CA VAL A 17 -3.48 9.50 -4.82
C VAL A 17 -4.54 9.72 -5.92
N ASP A 18 -4.61 8.82 -6.90
CA ASP A 18 -5.65 8.90 -7.95
C ASP A 18 -7.06 8.79 -7.33
N ALA A 19 -7.25 7.95 -6.31
CA ALA A 19 -8.54 7.73 -5.65
C ALA A 19 -9.00 8.88 -4.74
N GLN A 20 -8.09 9.73 -4.23
CA GLN A 20 -8.44 10.87 -3.37
C GLN A 20 -9.38 11.87 -4.05
N GLY A 21 -9.34 11.96 -5.38
CA GLY A 21 -10.24 12.83 -6.15
C GLY A 21 -11.64 12.25 -6.39
N ASN A 22 -11.82 10.93 -6.23
CA ASN A 22 -13.04 10.21 -6.59
C ASN A 22 -13.35 9.06 -5.61
N PRO A 23 -13.65 9.37 -4.33
CA PRO A 23 -14.04 8.35 -3.35
C PRO A 23 -15.30 7.59 -3.82
N GLY A 24 -15.31 6.26 -3.63
CA GLY A 24 -16.42 5.38 -4.05
C GLY A 24 -16.41 4.95 -5.53
N SER A 25 -15.41 5.36 -6.32
CA SER A 25 -15.29 4.99 -7.73
C SER A 25 -14.49 3.68 -7.95
N GLY A 26 -14.40 3.23 -9.20
CA GLY A 26 -13.51 2.11 -9.57
C GLY A 26 -12.02 2.38 -9.26
N GLU A 27 -11.63 3.64 -9.12
CA GLU A 27 -10.26 4.04 -8.74
C GLU A 27 -9.98 3.69 -7.28
N PHE A 28 -10.97 3.89 -6.40
CA PHE A 28 -10.90 3.46 -5.00
C PHE A 28 -10.71 1.94 -4.88
N GLN A 29 -11.55 1.16 -5.58
CA GLN A 29 -11.44 -0.31 -5.57
C GLN A 29 -10.07 -0.76 -6.11
N ARG A 30 -9.56 -0.11 -7.15
CA ARG A 30 -8.24 -0.40 -7.72
C ARG A 30 -7.11 -0.06 -6.74
N ALA A 31 -7.21 1.07 -6.04
CA ALA A 31 -6.27 1.47 -5.01
C ALA A 31 -6.23 0.46 -3.86
N PHE A 32 -7.40 0.03 -3.38
CA PHE A 32 -7.53 -1.00 -2.36
C PHE A 32 -6.89 -2.32 -2.78
N GLN A 33 -7.19 -2.81 -3.99
CA GLN A 33 -6.60 -4.05 -4.51
C GLN A 33 -5.07 -3.99 -4.59
N LYS A 34 -4.52 -2.89 -5.11
CA LYS A 34 -3.07 -2.71 -5.20
C LYS A 34 -2.41 -2.62 -3.84
N LEU A 35 -3.06 -1.96 -2.88
CA LEU A 35 -2.57 -1.89 -1.51
C LEU A 35 -2.55 -3.25 -0.83
N GLN A 36 -3.59 -4.09 -1.03
CA GLN A 36 -3.58 -5.45 -0.51
C GLN A 36 -2.43 -6.28 -1.10
N LEU A 37 -2.20 -6.18 -2.42
CA LEU A 37 -1.08 -6.84 -3.06
C LEU A 37 0.27 -6.38 -2.49
N ALA A 38 0.45 -5.07 -2.25
CA ALA A 38 1.65 -4.55 -1.62
C ALA A 38 1.86 -5.12 -0.21
N LYS A 39 0.80 -5.15 0.61
CA LYS A 39 0.84 -5.75 1.96
C LYS A 39 1.20 -7.24 1.94
N GLU A 40 0.70 -7.98 0.96
CA GLU A 40 1.05 -9.40 0.77
C GLU A 40 2.53 -9.58 0.42
N GLN A 41 3.06 -8.77 -0.50
CA GLN A 41 4.49 -8.83 -0.86
C GLN A 41 5.38 -8.44 0.33
N ILE A 42 5.03 -7.39 1.08
CA ILE A 42 5.76 -6.98 2.28
C ILE A 42 5.76 -8.12 3.31
N LYS A 43 4.60 -8.73 3.58
CA LYS A 43 4.45 -9.85 4.51
C LYS A 43 5.25 -11.08 4.07
N LYS A 44 5.34 -11.33 2.76
CA LYS A 44 6.15 -12.43 2.22
C LYS A 44 7.62 -12.29 2.59
N HIS A 45 8.15 -11.07 2.58
CA HIS A 45 9.55 -10.78 2.88
C HIS A 45 9.86 -10.56 4.37
N GLN A 46 8.84 -10.45 5.26
CA GLN A 46 9.05 -10.19 6.69
C GLN A 46 9.89 -11.26 7.41
N ASN A 47 9.81 -12.51 6.97
CA ASN A 47 10.53 -13.63 7.57
C ASN A 47 11.81 -13.99 6.80
N ASP A 48 12.14 -13.25 5.75
CA ASP A 48 13.36 -13.49 4.98
C ASP A 48 14.60 -13.07 5.79
N GLU A 49 15.71 -13.76 5.54
CA GLU A 49 17.02 -13.36 6.05
C GLU A 49 17.56 -12.20 5.20
N LEU A 50 17.01 -11.01 5.46
CA LEU A 50 17.42 -9.73 4.89
C LEU A 50 18.59 -9.13 5.65
N ASP A 51 19.46 -8.44 4.94
CA ASP A 51 20.46 -7.58 5.57
C ASP A 51 19.79 -6.40 6.33
N PRO A 52 20.53 -5.67 7.18
CA PRO A 52 19.95 -4.58 7.96
C PRO A 52 19.35 -3.44 7.12
N GLU A 53 19.89 -3.17 5.94
CA GLU A 53 19.41 -2.11 5.05
C GLU A 53 18.10 -2.53 4.40
N GLU A 54 18.07 -3.72 3.78
CA GLU A 54 16.86 -4.31 3.20
C GLU A 54 15.73 -4.44 4.24
N ARG A 55 16.06 -4.85 5.47
CA ARG A 55 15.08 -4.96 6.55
C ARG A 55 14.49 -3.61 6.92
N HIS A 56 15.34 -2.58 7.03
CA HIS A 56 14.89 -1.22 7.30
C HIS A 56 13.97 -0.71 6.18
N HIS A 57 14.31 -0.95 4.92
CA HIS A 57 13.45 -0.60 3.79
C HIS A 57 12.10 -1.33 3.82
N LEU A 58 12.09 -2.61 4.21
CA LEU A 58 10.85 -3.37 4.35
C LEU A 58 9.97 -2.87 5.49
N ASP A 59 10.57 -2.47 6.62
CA ASP A 59 9.85 -1.89 7.76
C ASP A 59 9.21 -0.54 7.37
N LEU A 60 9.95 0.33 6.69
CA LEU A 60 9.42 1.59 6.15
C LEU A 60 8.27 1.33 5.15
N ALA A 61 8.42 0.33 4.29
CA ALA A 61 7.39 -0.06 3.35
C ALA A 61 6.12 -0.55 4.07
N ALA A 62 6.27 -1.28 5.18
CA ALA A 62 5.16 -1.74 6.01
C ALA A 62 4.42 -0.56 6.66
N GLU A 63 5.15 0.40 7.24
CA GLU A 63 4.57 1.63 7.81
C GLU A 63 3.80 2.44 6.76
N GLN A 64 4.41 2.64 5.58
CA GLN A 64 3.75 3.36 4.49
C GLN A 64 2.49 2.64 4.01
N ALA A 65 2.50 1.31 3.92
CA ALA A 65 1.31 0.53 3.57
C ALA A 65 0.18 0.67 4.59
N ILE A 66 0.50 0.85 5.89
CA ILE A 66 -0.49 1.13 6.93
C ILE A 66 -1.11 2.52 6.69
N HIS A 67 -0.30 3.55 6.49
CA HIS A 67 -0.79 4.91 6.25
C HIS A 67 -1.65 5.03 4.98
N LEU A 68 -1.29 4.33 3.91
CA LEU A 68 -2.12 4.27 2.70
C LEU A 68 -3.46 3.58 2.97
N HIS A 69 -3.50 2.61 3.90
CA HIS A 69 -4.74 1.94 4.28
C HIS A 69 -5.66 2.88 5.06
N GLU A 70 -5.12 3.55 6.07
CA GLU A 70 -5.83 4.56 6.87
C GLU A 70 -6.36 5.69 5.98
N THR A 71 -5.59 6.08 4.95
CA THR A 71 -6.00 7.07 3.94
C THR A 71 -7.20 6.58 3.14
N LEU A 72 -7.20 5.32 2.68
CA LEU A 72 -8.34 4.76 1.95
C LEU A 72 -9.58 4.63 2.83
N GLU A 73 -9.45 4.13 4.07
CA GLU A 73 -10.57 4.08 5.01
C GLU A 73 -11.17 5.48 5.22
N SER A 74 -10.32 6.49 5.40
CA SER A 74 -10.76 7.88 5.54
C SER A 74 -11.47 8.42 4.29
N LEU A 75 -11.10 7.97 3.10
CA LEU A 75 -11.76 8.35 1.84
C LEU A 75 -13.12 7.65 1.68
N GLU A 76 -13.23 6.39 2.12
CA GLU A 76 -14.49 5.64 2.12
C GLU A 76 -15.52 6.32 3.04
N ASP A 77 -15.10 6.73 4.24
CA ASP A 77 -15.93 7.48 5.19
C ASP A 77 -16.37 8.85 4.67
N GLN A 78 -15.66 9.42 3.70
CA GLN A 78 -15.98 10.70 3.04
C GLN A 78 -16.83 10.54 1.77
N GLY A 79 -17.06 9.32 1.29
CA GLY A 79 -17.86 9.03 0.11
C GLY A 79 -19.34 9.42 0.30
N PRO A 80 -20.06 9.80 -0.78
CA PRO A 80 -21.47 10.17 -0.68
C PRO A 80 -22.33 9.00 -0.23
N LEU A 81 -23.14 9.21 0.82
CA LEU A 81 -24.26 8.34 1.23
C LEU A 81 -25.26 8.11 0.09
#